data_AF-A0A0F9K382-F1
#
_entry.id   AF-A0A0F9K382-F1
#
_cell.length_a   1.000
_cell.length_b   1.000
_cell.length_c   1.000
_cell.angle_alpha   90.00
_cell.angle_beta   90.00
_cell.angle_gamma   90.00
#
_symmetry.space_group_name_H-M   'P 1'
#
loop_
_entity.id
_entity.type
_entity.pdbx_description
1 polymer ?
#
loop_
_entity_poly.entity_id
_entity_poly.type
_entity_poly.pdbx_seq_one_letter_code
_entity_poly.pdbx_strand_id
1 'polypeptide(L)'
;MSDPVAHIKPLQKIIIEGVLIDVMEEINRQDSLARAGKFGGTHILPGGPDSDRLTVLVEEVGEVAKEMNEERAGNGTPGKLYEELVQAAACAAAWATAHLEELSGYRPGSSQ
;
A
#
# COMPACT_ATOMS: atom_id res chain seq x y z
N MET A 1 1.46 -23.41 -31.67
CA MET A 1 0.75 -22.61 -30.64
C MET A 1 1.42 -21.26 -30.59
N SER A 2 0.67 -20.16 -30.72
CA SER A 2 1.21 -18.81 -30.50
C SER A 2 1.49 -18.62 -29.01
N ASP A 3 2.58 -17.94 -28.68
CA ASP A 3 2.92 -17.58 -27.30
C ASP A 3 1.82 -16.66 -26.72
N PRO A 4 1.09 -17.08 -25.67
CA PRO A 4 -0.04 -16.32 -25.13
C PRO A 4 0.38 -14.99 -24.50
N VAL A 5 1.67 -14.77 -24.19
CA VAL A 5 2.14 -13.55 -23.51
C VAL A 5 2.92 -12.60 -24.43
N ALA A 6 3.01 -12.88 -25.72
CA ALA A 6 3.76 -12.06 -26.68
C ALA A 6 3.29 -10.60 -26.79
N HIS A 7 2.07 -10.29 -26.34
CA HIS A 7 1.51 -8.93 -26.33
C HIS A 7 1.81 -8.17 -25.03
N ILE A 8 2.34 -8.84 -24.00
CA ILE A 8 2.65 -8.23 -22.70
C ILE A 8 4.00 -7.53 -22.82
N LYS A 9 3.97 -6.20 -22.69
CA LYS A 9 5.20 -5.41 -22.64
C LYS A 9 5.84 -5.55 -21.25
N PRO A 10 7.16 -5.71 -21.16
CA PRO A 10 7.83 -5.69 -19.87
C PRO A 10 7.62 -4.33 -19.19
N LEU A 11 7.48 -4.35 -17.87
CA LEU A 11 7.47 -3.13 -17.08
C LEU A 11 8.82 -2.42 -17.21
N GLN A 12 8.77 -1.10 -17.38
CA GLN A 12 9.99 -0.31 -17.48
C GLN A 12 10.57 -0.11 -16.07
N LYS A 13 11.85 -0.40 -15.91
CA LYS A 13 12.56 -0.26 -14.63
C LYS A 13 12.37 1.12 -14.01
N ILE A 14 12.51 2.20 -14.79
CA ILE A 14 12.37 3.58 -14.32
C ILE A 14 10.96 3.87 -13.78
N ILE A 15 9.93 3.24 -14.36
CA ILE A 15 8.55 3.38 -13.88
C ILE A 15 8.38 2.63 -12.57
N ILE A 16 8.92 1.41 -12.46
CA ILE A 16 8.89 0.64 -11.21
C ILE A 16 9.58 1.42 -10.08
N GLU A 17 10.75 2.00 -10.35
CA GLU A 17 11.47 2.82 -9.36
C GLU A 17 10.63 4.02 -8.90
N GLY A 18 9.91 4.69 -9.81
CA GLY A 18 8.96 5.74 -9.45
C GLY A 18 7.83 5.24 -8.54
N VAL A 19 7.21 4.10 -8.87
CA VAL A 19 6.15 3.50 -8.04
C VAL A 19 6.65 3.16 -6.64
N LEU A 20 7.87 2.65 -6.51
CA LEU A 20 8.46 2.33 -5.21
C LEU A 20 8.69 3.59 -4.35
N ILE A 21 9.04 4.72 -4.97
CA ILE A 21 9.14 6.01 -4.27
C ILE A 21 7.76 6.43 -3.77
N ASP A 22 6.74 6.36 -4.62
CA ASP A 22 5.37 6.75 -4.25
C ASP A 22 4.83 5.86 -3.10
N VAL A 23 5.14 4.56 -3.11
CA VAL A 23 4.80 3.65 -2.00
C VAL A 23 5.50 4.07 -0.70
N MET A 24 6.78 4.44 -0.74
CA MET A 24 7.49 4.91 0.45
C MET A 24 6.94 6.23 0.98
N GLU A 25 6.58 7.17 0.11
CA GLU A 25 5.94 8.43 0.49
C GLU A 25 4.56 8.18 1.11
N GLU A 26 3.81 7.25 0.55
CA GLU A 26 2.49 6.89 1.03
C GLU A 26 2.52 6.22 2.41
N ILE A 27 3.49 5.33 2.66
CA ILE A 27 3.77 4.78 4.00
C ILE A 27 3.92 5.90 5.04
N ASN A 28 4.74 6.92 4.72
CA ASN A 28 4.97 8.06 5.62
C ASN A 28 3.71 8.92 5.81
N ARG A 29 2.93 9.11 4.74
CA ARG A 29 1.65 9.83 4.80
C ARG A 29 0.67 9.11 5.71
N GLN A 30 0.48 7.79 5.56
CA GLN A 30 -0.44 7.01 6.37
C GLN A 30 0.00 6.93 7.84
N ASP A 31 1.30 6.79 8.12
CA ASP A 31 1.83 6.88 9.50
C ASP A 31 1.48 8.23 10.13
N SER A 32 1.68 9.33 9.39
CA SER A 32 1.35 10.68 9.86
C SER A 32 -0.15 10.84 10.13
N LEU A 33 -1.01 10.32 9.25
CA LEU A 33 -2.47 10.34 9.43
C LEU A 33 -2.93 9.48 10.62
N ALA A 34 -2.30 8.33 10.83
CA ALA A 34 -2.58 7.45 11.96
C ALA A 34 -2.19 8.12 13.29
N ARG A 35 -1.02 8.76 13.36
CA ARG A 35 -0.59 9.56 14.52
C ARG A 35 -1.50 10.75 14.79
N ALA A 36 -2.13 11.30 13.76
CA ALA A 36 -3.15 12.34 13.88
C ALA A 36 -4.55 11.81 14.27
N GLY A 37 -4.72 10.49 14.43
CA GLY A 37 -5.97 9.86 14.87
C GLY A 37 -7.00 9.62 13.76
N LYS A 38 -6.63 9.72 12.48
CA LYS A 38 -7.58 9.66 11.34
C LYS A 38 -8.23 8.29 11.13
N PHE A 39 -7.72 7.22 11.76
CA PHE A 39 -8.23 5.84 11.63
C PHE A 39 -8.88 5.29 12.92
N GLY A 40 -9.42 6.16 13.77
CA GLY A 40 -9.99 5.72 15.05
C GLY A 40 -8.98 5.08 16.02
N GLY A 41 -7.67 5.31 15.79
CA GLY A 41 -6.56 4.68 16.52
C GLY A 41 -6.03 3.38 15.90
N THR A 42 -6.54 2.97 14.74
CA THR A 42 -6.04 1.81 13.99
C THR A 42 -4.68 2.15 13.37
N HIS A 43 -3.66 1.34 13.60
CA HIS A 43 -2.27 1.61 13.19
C HIS A 43 -1.76 0.55 12.21
N ILE A 44 -1.26 1.01 11.06
CA ILE A 44 -0.53 0.17 10.10
C ILE A 44 0.94 0.04 10.53
N LEU A 45 1.45 1.01 11.30
CA LEU A 45 2.86 1.17 11.64
C LEU A 45 3.10 1.65 13.07
N PRO A 46 4.23 1.23 13.69
CA PRO A 46 4.63 -0.18 13.82
C PRO A 46 3.83 -0.92 14.92
N GLY A 47 3.02 -0.22 15.70
CA GLY A 47 2.42 -0.75 16.94
C GLY A 47 0.92 -1.01 16.88
N GLY A 48 0.47 -1.94 16.04
CA GLY A 48 -0.93 -2.40 15.97
C GLY A 48 -1.03 -3.91 15.78
N PRO A 49 -2.09 -4.58 16.28
CA PRO A 49 -2.31 -5.99 16.04
C PRO A 49 -2.60 -6.28 14.56
N ASP A 50 -2.31 -7.49 14.11
CA ASP A 50 -2.52 -7.90 12.71
C ASP A 50 -3.99 -7.76 12.24
N SER A 51 -4.95 -7.86 13.15
CA SER A 51 -6.37 -7.59 12.84
C SER A 51 -6.63 -6.16 12.36
N ASP A 52 -5.93 -5.21 12.95
CA ASP A 52 -6.07 -3.78 12.66
C ASP A 52 -5.37 -3.46 11.34
N ARG A 53 -4.16 -3.99 11.16
CA ARG A 53 -3.40 -3.91 9.90
C ARG A 53 -4.19 -4.51 8.72
N LEU A 54 -4.82 -5.68 8.94
CA LEU A 54 -5.65 -6.33 7.94
C LEU A 54 -6.88 -5.48 7.57
N THR A 55 -7.53 -4.87 8.56
CA THR A 55 -8.72 -4.05 8.33
C THR A 55 -8.39 -2.89 7.38
N VAL A 56 -7.28 -2.19 7.62
CA VAL A 56 -6.86 -1.08 6.77
C VAL A 56 -6.47 -1.56 5.37
N LEU A 57 -5.68 -2.64 5.26
CA LEU A 57 -5.31 -3.18 3.94
C LEU A 57 -6.55 -3.59 3.11
N VAL A 58 -7.55 -4.21 3.74
CA VAL A 58 -8.76 -4.64 3.04
C VAL A 58 -9.64 -3.46 2.64
N GLU A 59 -9.63 -2.37 3.41
CA GLU A 59 -10.27 -1.11 3.03
C GLU A 59 -9.69 -0.56 1.73
N GLU A 60 -8.36 -0.46 1.63
CA GLU A 60 -7.68 0.02 0.41
C GLU A 60 -7.91 -0.91 -0.79
N VAL A 61 -7.94 -2.24 -0.58
CA VAL A 61 -8.32 -3.19 -1.63
C VAL A 61 -9.76 -2.98 -2.10
N GLY A 62 -10.66 -2.59 -1.18
CA GLY A 62 -12.03 -2.21 -1.51
C GLY A 62 -12.11 -0.95 -2.38
N GLU A 63 -11.32 0.08 -2.07
CA GLU A 63 -11.22 1.30 -2.89
C GLU A 63 -10.63 1.02 -4.28
N VAL A 64 -9.61 0.15 -4.40
CA VAL A 64 -9.13 -0.32 -5.71
C VAL A 64 -10.27 -0.98 -6.51
N ALA A 65 -11.03 -1.89 -5.88
CA ALA A 65 -12.13 -2.58 -6.56
C ALA A 65 -13.24 -1.61 -6.99
N LYS A 66 -13.53 -0.61 -6.17
CA LYS A 66 -14.48 0.46 -6.47
C LYS A 66 -14.02 1.31 -7.66
N GLU A 67 -12.78 1.80 -7.66
CA GLU A 67 -12.25 2.62 -8.77
C GLU A 67 -12.21 1.84 -10.08
N MET A 68 -11.88 0.54 -10.05
CA MET A 68 -12.00 -0.32 -11.25
C MET A 68 -13.44 -0.39 -11.78
N ASN A 69 -14.44 -0.39 -10.90
CA ASN A 69 -15.85 -0.39 -11.31
C ASN A 69 -16.29 0.98 -11.86
N GLU A 70 -15.82 2.07 -11.26
CA GLU A 70 -16.08 3.43 -11.76
C GLU A 70 -15.44 3.63 -13.15
N GLU A 71 -14.21 3.16 -13.37
CA GLU A 71 -13.58 3.18 -14.70
C GLU A 71 -14.40 2.39 -15.73
N ARG A 72 -14.88 1.20 -15.38
CA ARG A 72 -15.74 0.39 -16.26
C ARG A 72 -17.08 1.05 -16.56
N ALA A 73 -17.63 1.81 -15.60
CA ALA A 73 -18.85 2.58 -15.76
C ALA A 73 -18.66 3.87 -16.56
N GLY A 74 -17.42 4.26 -16.86
CA GLY A 74 -17.08 5.52 -17.52
C GLY A 74 -17.08 6.75 -16.60
N ASN A 75 -17.10 6.53 -15.29
CA ASN A 75 -17.07 7.55 -14.24
C ASN A 75 -15.69 7.68 -13.56
N GLY A 76 -14.72 6.83 -13.95
CA GLY A 76 -13.39 6.80 -13.36
C GLY A 76 -12.68 8.14 -13.46
N THR A 77 -11.99 8.52 -12.39
CA THR A 77 -11.14 9.71 -12.38
C THR A 77 -9.71 9.32 -12.77
N PRO A 78 -9.08 9.98 -13.76
CA PRO A 78 -7.71 9.66 -14.17
C PRO A 78 -6.74 9.69 -12.99
N GLY A 79 -5.98 8.61 -12.81
CA GLY A 79 -5.00 8.49 -11.72
C GLY A 79 -5.55 7.92 -10.42
N LYS A 80 -6.88 7.85 -10.22
CA LYS A 80 -7.44 7.32 -8.97
C LYS A 80 -7.13 5.86 -8.74
N LEU A 81 -7.29 5.02 -9.74
CA LEU A 81 -6.88 3.61 -9.63
C LEU A 81 -5.39 3.47 -9.25
N TYR A 82 -4.53 4.35 -9.77
CA TYR A 82 -3.11 4.36 -9.41
C TYR A 82 -2.91 4.74 -7.94
N GLU A 83 -3.56 5.81 -7.47
CA GLU A 83 -3.50 6.25 -6.07
C GLU A 83 -3.95 5.14 -5.11
N GLU A 84 -5.08 4.47 -5.39
CA GLU A 84 -5.57 3.38 -4.52
C GLU A 84 -4.66 2.14 -4.55
N LEU A 85 -4.05 1.83 -5.70
CA LEU A 85 -3.05 0.75 -5.80
C LEU A 85 -1.80 1.05 -4.98
N VAL A 86 -1.33 2.31 -4.99
CA VAL A 86 -0.20 2.75 -4.16
C VAL A 86 -0.54 2.68 -2.68
N GLN A 87 -1.75 3.08 -2.28
CA GLN A 87 -2.22 2.98 -0.89
C GLN A 87 -2.28 1.54 -0.39
N ALA A 88 -2.85 0.62 -1.20
CA ALA A 88 -2.87 -0.80 -0.86
C ALA A 88 -1.45 -1.40 -0.77
N ALA A 89 -0.57 -1.03 -1.70
CA ALA A 89 0.83 -1.47 -1.68
C ALA A 89 1.59 -0.94 -0.45
N ALA A 90 1.37 0.31 -0.08
CA ALA A 90 1.93 0.92 1.13
C ALA A 90 1.48 0.19 2.39
N CYS A 91 0.19 -0.14 2.52
CA CYS A 91 -0.32 -0.92 3.65
C CYS A 91 0.37 -2.28 3.78
N ALA A 92 0.49 -3.01 2.66
CA ALA A 92 1.12 -4.32 2.64
C ALA A 92 2.63 -4.25 2.94
N ALA A 93 3.34 -3.28 2.35
CA ALA A 93 4.77 -3.08 2.56
C ALA A 93 5.08 -2.66 4.00
N ALA A 94 4.29 -1.76 4.56
CA ALA A 94 4.35 -1.32 5.95
C ALA A 94 4.20 -2.51 6.92
N TRP A 95 3.16 -3.33 6.71
CA TRP A 95 2.92 -4.50 7.55
C TRP A 95 4.04 -5.53 7.44
N ALA A 96 4.48 -5.86 6.21
CA ALA A 96 5.60 -6.78 6.00
C ALA A 96 6.90 -6.27 6.67
N THR A 97 7.15 -4.96 6.63
CA THR A 97 8.30 -4.33 7.29
C THR A 97 8.22 -4.49 8.80
N ALA A 98 7.06 -4.22 9.41
CA ALA A 98 6.87 -4.40 10.85
C ALA A 98 7.13 -5.84 11.30
N HIS A 99 6.64 -6.83 10.54
CA HIS A 99 6.95 -8.25 10.82
C HIS A 99 8.44 -8.57 10.67
N LEU A 100 9.13 -8.00 9.68
CA LEU A 100 10.57 -8.22 9.51
C LEU A 100 11.37 -7.61 10.66
N GLU A 101 10.97 -6.44 11.18
CA GLU A 101 11.55 -5.84 12.38
C GLU A 101 11.34 -6.73 13.62
N GLU A 102 10.11 -7.24 13.81
CA GLU A 102 9.78 -8.18 14.89
C GLU A 102 10.63 -9.46 14.82
N LEU A 103 10.79 -10.05 13.62
CA LEU A 103 11.59 -11.26 13.40
C LEU A 103 13.10 -11.05 13.56
N SER A 104 13.60 -9.88 13.16
CA SER A 104 15.03 -9.54 13.27
C SER A 104 15.45 -9.17 14.71
N GLY A 105 14.51 -9.13 15.65
CA GLY A 105 14.73 -8.66 17.02
C GLY A 105 15.04 -7.16 17.08
N TYR A 106 14.79 -6.43 15.99
CA TYR A 106 14.94 -5.00 15.94
C TYR A 106 13.87 -4.36 16.83
N ARG A 107 14.30 -3.61 17.85
CA ARG A 107 13.42 -2.80 18.69
C ARG A 107 13.63 -1.33 18.35
N PRO A 108 12.68 -0.67 17.67
CA PRO A 108 12.73 0.77 17.55
C PRO A 108 12.65 1.39 18.95
N GLY A 109 13.65 2.18 19.35
CA GLY A 109 13.62 2.93 20.61
C GLY A 109 14.48 2.43 21.78
N SER A 110 15.44 1.51 21.57
CA SER A 110 16.53 1.37 22.55
C SER A 110 17.52 2.53 22.37
N SER A 111 17.19 3.68 22.94
CA SER A 111 18.15 4.77 23.16
C SER A 111 19.30 4.26 24.04
N GLN A 112 20.54 4.40 23.56
CA GLN A 112 21.69 4.55 24.45
C GLN A 112 21.70 5.99 24.99
#